data_AF-A0A7X9YJ74-F1
#
_entry.id   AF-A0A7X9YJ74-F1
#
_cell.length_a   1.000
_cell.length_b   1.000
_cell.length_c   1.000
_cell.angle_alpha   90.00
_cell.angle_beta   90.00
_cell.angle_gamma   90.00
#
_symmetry.space_group_name_H-M   'P 1'
#
loop_
_entity.id
_entity.type
_entity.pdbx_description
1 polymer ?
#
loop_
_entity_poly.entity_id
_entity_poly.type
_entity_poly.pdbx_seq_one_letter_code
_entity_poly.pdbx_strand_id
1 'polypeptide(L)'
;MKAKYPDASISLTGHSLGGGLAQYVATRQDLSAMTYSAPSVTNLLDDASLAKVNEGYYNKKVVNIVQPNDSVGAGGLFEYDRHVGSTYYKGQDFDSANAM
;
A
#
# COMPACT_ATOMS: atom_id res chain seq x y z
N MET A 1 15.05 11.91 12.67
CA MET A 1 14.47 12.72 11.57
C MET A 1 13.66 13.87 12.13
N LYS A 2 12.53 13.63 12.81
CA LYS A 2 11.75 14.68 13.50
C LYS A 2 12.55 15.56 14.48
N ALA A 3 13.48 14.99 15.26
CA ALA A 3 14.32 15.77 16.16
C ALA A 3 15.21 16.80 15.45
N LYS A 4 15.57 16.55 14.18
CA LYS A 4 16.40 17.45 13.35
C LYS A 4 15.56 18.32 12.41
N TYR A 5 14.38 17.82 12.02
CA TYR A 5 13.43 18.47 11.11
C TYR A 5 12.00 18.33 11.67
N PRO A 6 11.62 19.13 12.67
CA PRO A 6 10.34 18.97 13.38
C PRO A 6 9.13 19.17 12.47
N ASP A 7 9.22 20.12 11.54
CA ASP A 7 8.14 20.50 10.64
C ASP A 7 8.03 19.64 9.37
N ALA A 8 9.00 18.76 9.13
CA ALA A 8 8.98 17.88 7.96
C ALA A 8 7.83 16.87 8.06
N SER A 9 7.08 16.69 6.98
CA SER A 9 6.17 15.55 6.83
C SER A 9 7.00 14.30 6.50
N ILE A 10 6.59 13.15 7.04
CA ILE A 10 7.21 11.86 6.75
C ILE A 10 6.18 11.04 5.98
N SER A 11 6.55 10.61 4.79
CA SER A 11 5.81 9.62 4.01
C SER A 11 6.71 8.44 3.68
N LEU A 12 6.10 7.27 3.54
CA LEU A 12 6.77 6.03 3.20
C LEU A 12 6.44 5.63 1.76
N THR A 13 7.37 4.92 1.13
CA THR A 13 7.13 4.36 -0.20
C THR A 13 7.92 3.08 -0.38
N GLY A 14 7.56 2.30 -1.39
CA GLY A 14 8.24 1.07 -1.74
C GLY A 14 7.53 0.31 -2.85
N HIS A 15 8.26 -0.61 -3.46
CA HIS A 15 7.78 -1.53 -4.48
C HIS A 15 7.85 -2.97 -3.96
N SER A 16 6.92 -3.84 -4.38
CA SER A 16 6.91 -5.27 -4.01
C SER A 16 6.95 -5.43 -2.48
N LEU A 17 7.85 -6.27 -1.94
CA LEU A 17 8.05 -6.44 -0.50
C LEU A 17 8.29 -5.10 0.23
N GLY A 18 9.05 -4.18 -0.37
CA GLY A 18 9.31 -2.86 0.20
C GLY A 18 8.02 -2.04 0.35
N GLY A 19 7.07 -2.20 -0.59
CA GLY A 19 5.75 -1.59 -0.49
C GLY A 19 4.90 -2.23 0.62
N GLY A 20 4.99 -3.55 0.81
CA GLY A 20 4.37 -4.23 1.95
C GLY A 20 4.88 -3.71 3.30
N LEU A 21 6.21 -3.56 3.43
CA LEU A 21 6.83 -2.98 4.62
C LEU A 21 6.40 -1.52 4.82
N ALA A 22 6.31 -0.72 3.75
CA ALA A 22 5.85 0.65 3.82
C ALA A 22 4.40 0.74 4.33
N GLN A 23 3.48 -0.12 3.85
CA GLN A 23 2.10 -0.21 4.37
C GLN A 23 2.09 -0.56 5.86
N TYR A 24 2.86 -1.58 6.25
CA TYR A 24 2.90 -2.06 7.62
C TYR A 24 3.39 -0.98 8.60
N VAL A 25 4.52 -0.35 8.29
CA VAL A 25 5.09 0.72 9.13
C VAL A 25 4.19 1.97 9.12
N ALA A 26 3.60 2.32 7.97
CA ALA A 26 2.67 3.45 7.89
C ALA A 26 1.46 3.27 8.80
N THR A 27 0.89 2.06 8.82
CA THR A 27 -0.23 1.72 9.70
C THR A 27 0.17 1.82 11.17
N ARG A 28 1.31 1.23 11.55
CA ARG A 28 1.78 1.20 12.94
C ARG A 28 2.17 2.57 13.48
N GLN A 29 2.69 3.44 12.62
CA GLN A 29 3.19 4.76 13.02
C GLN A 29 2.23 5.90 12.68
N ASP A 30 1.04 5.58 12.15
CA ASP A 30 0.06 6.54 11.62
C ASP A 30 0.65 7.56 10.64
N LEU A 31 1.43 7.05 9.68
CA LEU A 31 2.07 7.84 8.62
C LEU A 31 1.35 7.63 7.28
N SER A 32 1.64 8.52 6.33
CA SER A 32 1.20 8.36 4.94
C SER A 32 2.14 7.43 4.16
N ALA A 33 1.59 6.69 3.19
CA ALA A 33 2.39 5.89 2.27
C ALA A 33 1.84 5.86 0.85
N MET A 34 2.74 5.75 -0.12
CA MET A 34 2.42 5.46 -1.51
C MET A 34 3.23 4.25 -1.96
N THR A 35 2.56 3.18 -2.38
CA THR A 35 3.22 1.91 -2.73
C THR A 35 2.91 1.49 -4.14
N TYR A 36 3.79 0.66 -4.70
CA TYR A 36 3.69 0.18 -6.08
C TYR A 36 3.77 -1.34 -6.08
N SER A 37 2.76 -2.00 -6.64
CA SER A 37 2.81 -3.45 -6.84
C SER A 37 3.12 -4.22 -5.55
N ALA A 38 2.56 -3.74 -4.45
CA ALA A 38 2.81 -4.26 -3.11
C ALA A 38 1.77 -5.31 -2.73
N PRO A 39 2.16 -6.39 -2.03
CA PRO A 39 1.18 -7.31 -1.48
C PRO A 39 0.36 -6.63 -0.38
N SER A 40 -0.84 -7.14 -0.13
CA SER A 40 -1.58 -6.74 1.07
C SER A 40 -0.91 -7.28 2.32
N VAL A 41 -0.93 -6.49 3.40
CA VAL A 41 -0.37 -6.84 4.71
C VAL A 41 -1.42 -6.85 5.82
N THR A 42 -2.71 -6.79 5.47
CA THR A 42 -3.80 -6.69 6.46
C THR A 42 -3.86 -7.86 7.42
N ASN A 43 -3.46 -9.06 6.97
CA ASN A 43 -3.34 -10.26 7.79
C ASN A 43 -2.20 -10.21 8.83
N LEU A 44 -1.29 -9.25 8.74
CA LEU A 44 -0.18 -9.04 9.67
C LEU A 44 -0.48 -7.95 10.71
N LEU A 45 -1.63 -7.29 10.61
CA LEU A 45 -2.04 -6.21 11.51
C LEU A 45 -2.70 -6.75 12.77
N ASP A 46 -2.62 -5.99 13.87
CA ASP A 46 -3.43 -6.25 15.06
C ASP A 46 -4.89 -5.84 14.83
N ASP A 47 -5.80 -6.35 15.68
CA ASP A 47 -7.24 -6.14 15.54
C ASP A 47 -7.62 -4.64 15.53
N ALA A 48 -6.94 -3.83 16.33
CA ALA A 48 -7.18 -2.39 16.41
C ALA A 48 -6.80 -1.67 15.11
N SER A 49 -5.65 -2.02 14.50
CA SER A 49 -5.24 -1.46 13.22
C SER A 49 -6.11 -1.97 12.08
N LEU A 50 -6.48 -3.25 12.11
CA LEU A 50 -7.37 -3.85 11.13
C LEU A 50 -8.77 -3.22 11.16
N ALA A 51 -9.32 -2.94 12.35
CA ALA A 51 -10.58 -2.20 12.51
C ALA A 51 -10.52 -0.82 11.83
N LYS A 52 -9.45 -0.05 12.08
CA LYS A 52 -9.22 1.25 11.41
C LYS A 52 -9.12 1.12 9.88
N VAL A 53 -8.46 0.08 9.38
CA VAL A 53 -8.40 -0.20 7.94
C VAL A 53 -9.80 -0.47 7.39
N ASN A 54 -10.60 -1.27 8.10
CA ASN A 54 -11.96 -1.62 7.68
C ASN A 54 -12.91 -0.42 7.70
N GLU A 55 -12.77 0.47 8.68
CA GLU A 55 -13.49 1.75 8.77
C GLU A 55 -13.04 2.78 7.72
N GLY A 56 -11.97 2.48 6.97
CA GLY A 56 -11.46 3.35 5.92
C GLY A 56 -10.62 4.52 6.43
N TYR A 57 -10.15 4.49 7.68
CA TYR A 57 -9.32 5.55 8.27
C TYR A 57 -8.07 5.87 7.44
N TYR A 58 -7.49 4.85 6.80
CA TYR A 58 -6.31 4.99 5.95
C TYR A 58 -6.61 5.31 4.48
N ASN A 59 -7.89 5.37 4.09
CA ASN A 59 -8.27 5.77 2.73
C ASN A 59 -7.83 7.22 2.54
N LYS A 60 -6.97 7.48 1.55
CA LYS A 60 -6.22 8.75 1.30
C LYS A 60 -4.93 8.95 2.10
N LYS A 61 -4.66 8.19 3.16
CA LYS A 61 -3.35 8.20 3.85
C LYS A 61 -2.39 7.19 3.25
N VAL A 62 -2.89 6.01 2.91
CA VAL A 62 -2.14 4.95 2.25
C VAL A 62 -2.75 4.70 0.87
N VAL A 63 -1.91 4.82 -0.15
CA VAL A 63 -2.29 4.69 -1.57
C VAL A 63 -1.46 3.58 -2.18
N ASN A 64 -2.13 2.57 -2.74
CA ASN A 64 -1.49 1.42 -3.38
C ASN A 64 -1.78 1.47 -4.87
N ILE A 65 -0.74 1.55 -5.69
CA ILE A 65 -0.84 1.53 -7.15
C ILE A 65 -0.53 0.13 -7.62
N VAL A 66 -1.50 -0.54 -8.22
CA VAL A 66 -1.39 -1.96 -8.59
C VAL A 66 -1.59 -2.12 -10.09
N GLN A 67 -0.79 -3.00 -10.68
CA GLN A 67 -1.01 -3.49 -12.04
C GLN A 67 -1.97 -4.70 -11.97
N PRO A 68 -3.08 -4.74 -12.73
CA PRO A 68 -4.04 -5.84 -12.65
C PRO A 68 -3.43 -7.24 -12.85
N ASN A 69 -2.43 -7.35 -13.73
CA ASN A 69 -1.77 -8.62 -14.06
C ASN A 69 -0.56 -8.94 -13.16
N ASP A 70 -0.29 -8.12 -12.15
CA ASP A 70 0.82 -8.36 -11.23
C ASP A 70 0.36 -9.23 -10.05
N SER A 71 0.79 -10.49 -10.07
CA SER A 71 0.53 -11.47 -9.02
C SER A 71 0.96 -11.04 -7.61
N VAL A 72 1.92 -10.12 -7.46
CA VAL A 72 2.35 -9.62 -6.15
C VAL A 72 1.40 -8.54 -5.64
N GLY A 73 0.99 -7.63 -6.51
CA GLY A 73 0.12 -6.51 -6.14
C GLY A 73 -1.36 -6.86 -6.12
N ALA A 74 -1.83 -7.55 -7.16
CA ALA A 74 -3.23 -7.96 -7.33
C ALA A 74 -3.52 -9.22 -6.52
N GLY A 75 -2.55 -10.14 -6.43
CA GLY A 75 -2.70 -11.45 -5.78
C GLY A 75 -2.47 -12.59 -6.78
N GLY A 76 -1.77 -13.64 -6.34
CA GLY A 76 -1.22 -14.64 -7.27
C GLY A 76 -2.21 -15.71 -7.76
N LEU A 77 -3.26 -16.00 -6.98
CA LEU A 77 -4.29 -16.98 -7.32
C LEU A 77 -5.69 -16.34 -7.36
N PHE A 78 -5.94 -15.45 -6.41
CA PHE A 78 -7.13 -14.62 -6.31
C PHE A 78 -6.70 -13.21 -5.94
N GLU A 79 -7.54 -12.24 -6.28
CA GLU A 79 -7.32 -10.86 -5.90
C GLU A 79 -7.33 -10.71 -4.37
N TYR A 80 -6.47 -9.86 -3.81
CA TYR A 80 -6.56 -9.50 -2.41
C TYR A 80 -7.88 -8.77 -2.14
N ASP A 81 -8.60 -9.18 -1.10
CA ASP A 81 -9.84 -8.50 -0.68
C ASP A 81 -9.64 -6.99 -0.47
N ARG A 82 -8.47 -6.61 0.06
CA ARG A 82 -8.04 -5.22 0.23
C ARG A 82 -6.57 -5.09 0.62
N HIS A 83 -5.99 -3.92 0.36
CA HIS A 83 -4.75 -3.43 0.96
C HIS A 83 -5.02 -2.51 2.15
N VAL A 84 -3.97 -2.01 2.79
CA VAL A 84 -4.08 -0.89 3.72
C VAL A 84 -4.43 0.38 2.93
N GLY A 85 -5.58 0.98 3.21
CA GLY A 85 -6.03 2.21 2.54
C GLY A 85 -6.61 1.98 1.15
N SER A 86 -6.37 2.92 0.23
CA SER A 86 -6.98 2.92 -1.10
C SER A 86 -6.10 2.20 -2.12
N THR A 87 -6.68 1.31 -2.92
CA THR A 87 -6.00 0.64 -4.03
C THR A 87 -6.52 1.18 -5.36
N TYR A 88 -5.60 1.57 -6.23
CA TYR A 88 -5.88 2.04 -7.58
C TYR A 88 -5.20 1.10 -8.58
N TYR A 89 -6.04 0.40 -9.35
CA TYR A 89 -5.57 -0.40 -10.47
C TYR A 89 -5.28 0.50 -11.66
N LYS A 90 -4.08 0.37 -12.22
CA LYS A 90 -3.75 1.04 -13.48
C LYS A 90 -4.49 0.35 -14.63
N GLY A 91 -5.36 1.10 -15.31
CA GLY A 91 -6.17 0.62 -16.45
C GLY A 91 -5.42 0.46 -17.78
N GLN A 92 -4.09 0.63 -17.75
CA GLN A 92 -3.06 0.43 -18.78
C GLN A 92 -3.22 1.28 -20.06
N ASP A 93 -2.16 1.89 -20.58
CA ASP A 93 -1.00 1.24 -21.20
C ASP A 93 0.40 1.70 -20.69
N PHE A 94 1.46 1.04 -21.19
CA PHE A 94 2.83 1.58 -21.39
C PHE A 94 3.37 0.86 -22.65
N ASP A 95 2.74 1.04 -23.82
CA ASP A 95 2.57 -0.03 -24.85
C ASP A 95 2.01 -1.33 -24.26
N SER A 96 0.97 -1.14 -23.44
CA SER A 96 0.18 -2.16 -22.75
C SER A 96 0.97 -2.87 -21.65
N ALA A 97 1.50 -2.09 -20.71
CA ALA A 97 2.18 -2.62 -19.54
C ALA A 97 3.39 -3.53 -19.82
N ASN A 98 3.95 -3.42 -21.05
CA ASN A 98 5.05 -4.19 -21.67
C ASN A 98 4.61 -5.53 -22.28
N ALA A 99 4.18 -5.54 -23.55
CA ALA A 99 3.81 -6.74 -24.30
C ALA A 99 4.90 -7.83 -24.34
N MET A 100 4.43 -9.09 -24.38
CA MET A 100 5.09 -10.39 -24.08
C MET A 100 6.61 -10.51 -24.22
#